data_AF-A0A7C2ZWX1-F1
#
_entry.id   AF-A0A7C2ZWX1-F1
#
_cell.length_a   1.000
_cell.length_b   1.000
_cell.length_c   1.000
_cell.angle_alpha   90.00
_cell.angle_beta   90.00
_cell.angle_gamma   90.00
#
_symmetry.space_group_name_H-M   'P 1'
#
loop_
_entity.id
_entity.type
_entity.pdbx_description
1 polymer ?
#
loop_
_entity_poly.entity_id
_entity_poly.type
_entity_poly.pdbx_seq_one_letter_code
_entity_poly.pdbx_strand_id
1 'polypeptide(L)'
;QTDLPVRRLPVVLRSIEDRLGRVRGEKWGPRTIDLDVILYGDAIVDEPDLHVPHREMHLRSFVLAGLCEIAGGLVHPVLGETVDELYQRLGGGDYAVDAARPQLVSVAGIIGVGKTTLAEGLSAAMGGVLLREPYDTNPFLAAVYDGNNDLALDSQLYFLAGRMEQLDRERLSAGVLAFTDYVFDKELIYARRLLDGRQLALYERIFPPVRAHMADPVLVIYLRDTVEGCLRRIHSRNRPYEQRIEAGFLQALSEDYEGLFRDWRRCPVIRLNVPSFDGRDRDQLQRLAEQIKWYASSR
;
A
#
# COMPACT_ATOMS: atom_id res chain seq x y z
N GLN A 1 7.65 21.62 26.87
CA GLN A 1 6.55 21.18 27.76
C GLN A 1 5.72 22.40 28.11
N THR A 2 4.39 22.29 28.14
CA THR A 2 3.47 23.40 28.44
C THR A 2 2.34 22.90 29.33
N ASP A 3 1.86 23.76 30.23
CA ASP A 3 0.70 23.49 31.10
C ASP A 3 -0.61 24.04 30.50
N LEU A 4 -0.55 24.60 29.29
CA LEU A 4 -1.73 25.16 28.62
C LEU A 4 -2.65 24.03 28.12
N PRO A 5 -3.96 24.11 28.34
CA PRO A 5 -4.90 23.19 27.70
C PRO A 5 -4.78 23.24 26.18
N VAL A 6 -4.90 22.09 25.51
CA VAL A 6 -4.80 21.98 24.04
C VAL A 6 -5.70 22.99 23.30
N ARG A 7 -6.90 23.26 23.82
CA ARG A 7 -7.88 24.22 23.30
C ARG A 7 -7.41 25.68 23.33
N ARG A 8 -6.40 26.02 24.13
CA ARG A 8 -5.82 27.37 24.20
C ARG A 8 -4.69 27.56 23.18
N LEU A 9 -4.10 26.47 22.68
CA LEU A 9 -2.96 26.54 21.77
C LEU A 9 -3.26 27.29 20.47
N PRO A 10 -4.41 27.11 19.79
CA PRO A 10 -4.70 27.86 18.55
C PRO A 10 -4.64 29.37 18.73
N VAL A 11 -5.13 29.88 19.87
CA VAL A 11 -5.09 31.31 20.20
C VAL A 11 -3.65 31.79 20.39
N VAL A 12 -2.83 30.99 21.09
CA VAL A 12 -1.41 31.32 21.34
C VAL A 12 -0.60 31.29 20.04
N LEU A 13 -0.77 30.25 19.22
CA LEU A 13 -0.08 30.11 17.94
C LEU A 13 -0.43 31.27 17.01
N ARG A 14 -1.71 31.61 16.88
CA ARG A 14 -2.15 32.78 16.10
C ARG A 14 -1.51 34.08 16.59
N SER A 15 -1.39 34.29 17.90
CA SER A 15 -0.70 35.47 18.46
C SER A 15 0.81 35.49 18.14
N ILE A 16 1.46 34.32 18.03
CA ILE A 16 2.85 34.21 17.57
C ILE A 16 2.93 34.59 16.09
N GLU A 17 2.05 34.05 15.26
CA GLU A 17 2.01 34.35 13.82
C GLU A 17 1.78 35.85 13.56
N ASP A 18 0.84 36.48 14.25
CA ASP A 18 0.55 37.90 14.12
C ASP A 18 1.80 38.74 14.49
N ARG A 19 2.53 38.35 15.55
CA ARG A 19 3.80 39.01 15.93
C ARG A 19 4.95 38.78 14.95
N LEU A 20 4.94 37.66 14.23
CA LEU A 20 5.90 37.34 13.18
C LEU A 20 5.49 37.93 11.82
N GLY A 21 4.44 38.76 11.77
CA GLY A 21 4.04 39.49 10.58
C GLY A 21 3.20 38.67 9.59
N ARG A 22 2.43 37.69 10.07
CA ARG A 22 1.41 37.02 9.25
C ARG A 22 0.32 38.02 8.86
N VAL A 23 0.20 38.31 7.58
CA VAL A 23 -0.90 39.11 7.01
C VAL A 23 -1.95 38.16 6.45
N ARG A 24 -3.22 38.33 6.82
CA ARG A 24 -4.31 37.50 6.32
C ARG A 24 -4.78 38.02 4.96
N GLY A 25 -4.47 37.26 3.92
CA GLY A 25 -4.91 37.49 2.55
C GLY A 25 -5.79 36.36 2.04
N GLU A 26 -5.57 35.98 0.79
CA GLU A 26 -6.30 34.91 0.11
C GLU A 26 -6.14 33.55 0.81
N LYS A 27 -7.20 32.74 0.79
CA LYS A 27 -7.17 31.37 1.31
C LYS A 27 -6.14 30.56 0.50
N TRP A 28 -5.17 29.93 1.18
CA TRP A 28 -4.03 29.21 0.59
C TRP A 28 -2.95 30.07 -0.10
N GLY A 29 -2.99 31.39 0.07
CA GLY A 29 -1.94 32.26 -0.44
C GLY A 29 -0.58 32.10 0.28
N PRO A 30 0.51 32.64 -0.31
CA PRO A 30 1.80 32.76 0.36
C PRO A 30 1.66 33.46 1.71
N ARG A 31 2.32 32.94 2.74
CA ARG A 31 2.24 33.47 4.11
C ARG A 31 3.61 33.42 4.79
N THR A 32 3.85 34.35 5.70
CA THR A 32 5.14 34.50 6.40
C THR A 32 5.48 33.26 7.25
N ILE A 33 4.48 32.74 7.97
CA ILE A 33 4.60 31.52 8.79
C ILE A 33 3.21 30.90 8.99
N ASP A 34 3.18 29.59 9.18
CA ASP A 34 2.01 28.78 9.53
C ASP A 34 2.39 27.88 10.70
N LEU A 35 1.67 27.98 11.83
CA LEU A 35 1.92 27.17 13.02
C LEU A 35 0.70 26.30 13.33
N ASP A 36 0.86 24.99 13.19
CA ASP A 36 -0.18 24.00 13.49
C ASP A 36 0.19 23.13 14.69
N VAL A 37 -0.84 22.69 15.43
CA VAL A 37 -0.68 21.67 16.46
C VAL A 37 -0.76 20.30 15.80
N ILE A 38 0.36 19.57 15.76
CA ILE A 38 0.41 18.23 15.16
C ILE A 38 -0.05 17.15 16.14
N LEU A 39 0.44 17.19 17.38
CA LEU A 39 0.14 16.24 18.45
C LEU A 39 0.12 16.95 19.81
N TYR A 40 -0.63 16.41 20.77
CA TYR A 40 -0.66 16.90 22.16
C TYR A 40 -0.82 15.75 23.15
N GLY A 41 0.29 15.08 23.50
CA GLY A 41 0.23 13.83 24.25
C GLY A 41 -0.70 12.82 23.57
N ASP A 42 -1.55 12.17 24.36
CA ASP A 42 -2.56 11.23 23.87
C ASP A 42 -3.93 11.89 23.59
N ALA A 43 -3.99 13.22 23.57
CA ALA A 43 -5.25 13.93 23.38
C ALA A 43 -5.79 13.71 21.96
N ILE A 44 -7.09 13.37 21.90
CA ILE A 44 -7.86 13.30 20.66
C ILE A 44 -8.94 14.39 20.74
N VAL A 45 -8.83 15.39 19.86
CA VAL A 45 -9.73 16.54 19.75
C VAL A 45 -10.25 16.61 18.31
N ASP A 46 -11.56 16.61 18.15
CA ASP A 46 -12.23 16.73 16.86
C ASP A 46 -13.25 17.87 16.90
N GLU A 47 -12.79 19.09 16.68
CA GLU A 47 -13.60 20.32 16.75
C GLU A 47 -13.43 21.18 15.48
N PRO A 48 -14.40 22.03 15.12
CA PRO A 48 -14.36 22.78 13.86
C PRO A 48 -13.11 23.66 13.65
N ASP A 49 -12.46 24.09 14.74
CA ASP A 49 -11.29 24.96 14.75
C ASP A 49 -10.02 24.28 15.27
N LEU A 50 -10.08 23.01 15.69
CA LEU A 50 -8.94 22.28 16.24
C LEU A 50 -9.09 20.77 16.05
N HIS A 51 -8.13 20.19 15.33
CA HIS A 51 -7.96 18.75 15.20
C HIS A 51 -6.61 18.33 15.78
N VAL A 52 -6.65 17.45 16.78
CA VAL A 52 -5.45 16.84 17.37
C VAL A 52 -5.70 15.35 17.51
N PRO A 53 -4.83 14.46 17.00
CA PRO A 53 -3.74 14.74 16.07
C PRO A 53 -4.18 15.48 14.80
N HIS A 54 -3.28 16.24 14.18
CA HIS A 54 -3.59 16.92 12.93
C HIS A 54 -4.02 15.90 11.86
N ARG A 55 -5.19 16.11 11.24
CA ARG A 55 -5.85 15.11 10.37
C ARG A 55 -4.94 14.55 9.28
N GLU A 56 -4.08 15.36 8.70
CA GLU A 56 -3.21 14.95 7.59
C GLU A 56 -1.77 14.63 8.00
N MET A 57 -1.42 14.64 9.30
CA MET A 57 0.00 14.52 9.71
C MET A 57 0.68 13.25 9.18
N HIS A 58 -0.08 12.15 9.15
CA HIS A 58 0.38 10.83 8.69
C HIS A 58 0.50 10.73 7.16
N LEU A 59 0.11 11.78 6.44
CA LEU A 59 0.19 11.89 4.97
C LEU A 59 1.30 12.83 4.51
N ARG A 60 2.01 13.50 5.43
CA ARG A 60 3.04 14.49 5.14
C ARG A 60 4.41 13.96 5.59
N SER A 61 5.22 13.55 4.63
CA SER A 61 6.55 13.00 4.85
C SER A 61 7.44 13.99 5.59
N PHE A 62 7.38 15.30 5.27
CA PHE A 62 8.20 16.31 5.96
C PHE A 62 7.80 16.51 7.44
N VAL A 63 6.51 16.35 7.78
CA VAL A 63 6.04 16.42 9.17
C VAL A 63 6.53 15.21 9.94
N LEU A 64 6.38 14.01 9.36
CA LEU A 64 6.81 12.77 9.98
C LEU A 64 8.33 12.69 10.10
N ALA A 65 9.09 13.11 9.09
CA ALA A 65 10.55 13.14 9.12
C ALA A 65 11.08 13.97 10.31
N GLY A 66 10.56 15.20 10.48
CA GLY A 66 10.92 16.03 11.62
C GLY A 66 10.51 15.42 12.96
N LEU A 67 9.35 14.73 13.01
CA LEU A 67 8.95 14.02 14.22
C LEU A 67 9.80 12.78 14.50
N CYS A 68 10.28 12.05 13.49
CA CYS A 68 11.19 10.92 13.66
C CYS A 68 12.49 11.34 14.34
N GLU A 69 13.04 12.50 13.96
CA GLU A 69 14.27 13.06 14.55
C GLU A 69 14.10 13.37 16.05
N ILE A 70 12.88 13.71 16.48
CA ILE A 70 12.59 14.12 17.86
C ILE A 70 12.09 12.94 18.71
N ALA A 71 11.15 12.16 18.16
CA ALA A 71 10.37 11.15 18.87
C ALA A 71 9.76 10.09 17.92
N GLY A 72 10.56 9.43 17.09
CA GLY A 72 10.08 8.39 16.14
C GLY A 72 9.28 7.24 16.75
N GLY A 73 9.57 6.87 18.00
CA GLY A 73 8.84 5.84 18.73
C GLY A 73 7.49 6.26 19.33
N LEU A 74 7.09 7.54 19.18
CA LEU A 74 5.80 8.00 19.69
C LEU A 74 4.66 7.32 18.91
N VAL A 75 3.66 6.83 19.63
CA VAL A 75 2.49 6.16 19.03
C VAL A 75 1.42 7.19 18.71
N HIS A 76 0.96 7.21 17.47
CA HIS A 76 -0.14 8.07 17.06
C HIS A 76 -1.45 7.62 17.74
N PRO A 77 -2.15 8.47 18.52
CA PRO A 77 -3.24 8.01 19.41
C PRO A 77 -4.48 7.49 18.66
N VAL A 78 -4.69 7.91 17.41
CA VAL A 78 -5.77 7.37 16.55
C VAL A 78 -5.36 6.15 15.71
N LEU A 79 -4.21 6.20 15.03
CA LEU A 79 -3.76 5.13 14.14
C LEU A 79 -3.14 3.93 14.89
N GLY A 80 -2.63 4.14 16.10
CA GLY A 80 -1.99 3.12 16.92
C GLY A 80 -0.61 2.69 16.44
N GLU A 81 -0.01 3.45 15.52
CA GLU A 81 1.27 3.17 14.89
C GLU A 81 2.32 4.17 15.36
N THR A 82 3.58 3.75 15.41
CA THR A 82 4.69 4.67 15.71
C THR A 82 4.86 5.70 14.59
N VAL A 83 5.40 6.87 14.91
CA VAL A 83 5.76 7.88 13.90
C VAL A 83 6.73 7.29 12.87
N ASP A 84 7.68 6.46 13.29
CA ASP A 84 8.59 5.75 12.38
C ASP A 84 7.83 4.85 11.40
N GLU A 85 6.87 4.05 11.86
CA GLU A 85 6.05 3.20 10.97
C GLU A 85 5.24 4.05 9.98
N LEU A 86 4.61 5.14 10.44
CA LEU A 86 3.87 6.05 9.57
C LEU A 86 4.78 6.71 8.52
N TYR A 87 6.00 7.10 8.90
CA TYR A 87 6.98 7.65 7.97
C TYR A 87 7.41 6.63 6.91
N GLN A 88 7.66 5.39 7.33
CA GLN A 88 8.05 4.30 6.42
C GLN A 88 6.93 3.91 5.45
N ARG A 89 5.66 4.14 5.79
CA ARG A 89 4.54 3.94 4.84
C ARG A 89 4.69 4.85 3.64
N LEU A 90 5.10 6.10 3.85
CA LEU A 90 5.17 7.11 2.81
C LEU A 90 6.41 6.98 1.90
N GLY A 91 7.45 6.28 2.35
CA GLY A 91 8.68 6.10 1.56
C GLY A 91 9.36 7.43 1.20
N GLY A 92 9.17 8.48 2.02
CA GLY A 92 9.73 9.80 1.80
C GLY A 92 8.87 10.77 0.96
N GLY A 93 7.73 10.34 0.40
CA GLY A 93 6.83 11.21 -0.37
C GLY A 93 5.58 11.65 0.40
N ASP A 94 5.00 12.80 0.06
CA ASP A 94 3.68 13.18 0.58
C ASP A 94 2.57 12.41 -0.13
N TYR A 95 1.44 12.22 0.56
CA TYR A 95 0.24 11.61 0.00
C TYR A 95 -0.96 12.55 0.11
N ALA A 96 -1.82 12.53 -0.89
CA ALA A 96 -3.11 13.22 -0.86
C ALA A 96 -4.20 12.23 -1.24
N VAL A 97 -5.25 12.16 -0.42
CA VAL A 97 -6.43 11.38 -0.73
C VAL A 97 -7.17 12.08 -1.88
N ASP A 98 -7.28 11.41 -3.00
CA ASP A 98 -8.00 11.87 -4.18
C ASP A 98 -9.22 10.97 -4.40
N ALA A 99 -10.42 11.52 -4.27
CA ALA A 99 -11.66 10.80 -4.49
C ALA A 99 -12.05 10.67 -5.98
N ALA A 100 -11.39 11.41 -6.87
CA ALA A 100 -11.65 11.36 -8.30
C ALA A 100 -10.98 10.16 -8.99
N ARG A 101 -9.98 9.53 -8.36
CA ARG A 101 -9.30 8.35 -8.91
C ARG A 101 -9.93 7.02 -8.43
N PRO A 102 -9.66 5.89 -9.10
CA PRO A 102 -10.03 4.58 -8.60
C PRO A 102 -9.49 4.31 -7.20
N GLN A 103 -10.33 3.76 -6.31
CA GLN A 103 -9.96 3.48 -4.92
C GLN A 103 -9.47 2.04 -4.78
N LEU A 104 -8.31 1.74 -5.37
CA LEU A 104 -7.74 0.40 -5.43
C LEU A 104 -6.76 0.13 -4.28
N VAL A 105 -7.03 -0.88 -3.45
CA VAL A 105 -6.10 -1.39 -2.43
C VAL A 105 -5.49 -2.70 -2.92
N SER A 106 -4.17 -2.74 -3.02
CA SER A 106 -3.44 -3.93 -3.51
C SER A 106 -2.75 -4.67 -2.37
N VAL A 107 -2.97 -5.98 -2.29
CA VAL A 107 -2.22 -6.86 -1.39
C VAL A 107 -1.07 -7.49 -2.15
N ALA A 108 0.16 -7.22 -1.72
CA ALA A 108 1.38 -7.67 -2.36
C ALA A 108 2.15 -8.69 -1.51
N GLY A 109 3.00 -9.49 -2.16
CA GLY A 109 3.88 -10.47 -1.52
C GLY A 109 4.00 -11.76 -2.33
N ILE A 110 4.92 -12.64 -1.91
CA ILE A 110 5.24 -13.87 -2.63
C ILE A 110 4.09 -14.90 -2.61
N ILE A 111 4.21 -15.96 -3.41
CA ILE A 111 3.26 -17.07 -3.44
C ILE A 111 3.22 -17.74 -2.05
N GLY A 112 2.05 -18.21 -1.64
CA GLY A 112 1.88 -18.81 -0.31
C GLY A 112 1.69 -17.81 0.83
N VAL A 113 2.04 -16.52 0.66
CA VAL A 113 2.09 -15.55 1.77
C VAL A 113 0.73 -15.16 2.39
N GLY A 114 -0.38 -15.47 1.72
CA GLY A 114 -1.74 -15.25 2.26
C GLY A 114 -2.53 -14.09 1.64
N LYS A 115 -2.06 -13.54 0.51
CA LYS A 115 -2.67 -12.39 -0.17
C LYS A 115 -4.17 -12.51 -0.41
N THR A 116 -4.61 -13.60 -1.04
CA THR A 116 -6.02 -13.83 -1.39
C THR A 116 -6.91 -13.82 -0.15
N THR A 117 -6.49 -14.51 0.92
CA THR A 117 -7.24 -14.51 2.19
C THR A 117 -7.36 -13.11 2.78
N LEU A 118 -6.30 -12.31 2.75
CA LEU A 118 -6.35 -10.94 3.26
C LEU A 118 -7.23 -10.02 2.39
N ALA A 119 -7.12 -10.09 1.07
CA ALA A 119 -7.94 -9.30 0.15
C ALA A 119 -9.43 -9.66 0.26
N GLU A 120 -9.76 -10.95 0.38
CA GLU A 120 -11.11 -11.45 0.65
C GLU A 120 -11.65 -10.90 1.98
N GLY A 121 -10.86 -11.00 3.07
CA GLY A 121 -11.26 -10.48 4.36
C GLY A 121 -11.55 -8.98 4.31
N LEU A 122 -10.64 -8.20 3.74
CA LEU A 122 -10.77 -6.73 3.67
C LEU A 122 -11.94 -6.29 2.79
N SER A 123 -12.11 -6.91 1.62
CA SER A 123 -13.25 -6.61 0.74
C SER A 123 -14.58 -6.89 1.44
N ALA A 124 -14.70 -8.01 2.15
CA ALA A 124 -15.89 -8.33 2.94
C ALA A 124 -16.12 -7.34 4.10
N ALA A 125 -15.06 -7.00 4.85
CA ALA A 125 -15.14 -6.11 6.01
C ALA A 125 -15.49 -4.65 5.64
N MET A 126 -15.03 -4.20 4.47
CA MET A 126 -15.22 -2.81 4.01
C MET A 126 -16.28 -2.65 2.92
N GLY A 127 -16.98 -3.73 2.54
CA GLY A 127 -17.99 -3.71 1.49
C GLY A 127 -17.45 -3.37 0.10
N GLY A 128 -16.18 -3.68 -0.18
CA GLY A 128 -15.50 -3.38 -1.44
C GLY A 128 -15.58 -4.51 -2.48
N VAL A 129 -15.25 -4.17 -3.72
CA VAL A 129 -15.17 -5.13 -4.83
C VAL A 129 -13.86 -5.92 -4.75
N LEU A 130 -13.92 -7.23 -4.88
CA LEU A 130 -12.72 -8.08 -4.91
C LEU A 130 -12.31 -8.43 -6.34
N LEU A 131 -11.07 -8.11 -6.71
CA LEU A 131 -10.44 -8.42 -8.00
C LEU A 131 -9.34 -9.46 -7.79
N ARG A 132 -9.68 -10.74 -8.00
CA ARG A 132 -8.76 -11.86 -7.83
C ARG A 132 -7.87 -12.09 -9.04
N GLU A 133 -6.65 -12.52 -8.82
CA GLU A 133 -5.80 -13.08 -9.87
C GLU A 133 -6.32 -14.46 -10.33
N PRO A 134 -6.73 -14.63 -11.61
CA PRO A 134 -7.27 -15.90 -12.09
C PRO A 134 -6.13 -16.84 -12.53
N TYR A 135 -5.43 -17.45 -11.57
CA TYR A 135 -4.32 -18.36 -11.86
C TYR A 135 -4.77 -19.62 -12.64
N ASP A 136 -5.90 -20.19 -12.24
CA ASP A 136 -6.37 -21.50 -12.73
C ASP A 136 -6.83 -21.47 -14.20
N THR A 137 -7.01 -20.27 -14.78
CA THR A 137 -7.48 -20.11 -16.17
C THR A 137 -6.34 -19.91 -17.17
N ASN A 138 -5.09 -19.73 -16.71
CA ASN A 138 -3.93 -19.58 -17.59
C ASN A 138 -3.49 -20.95 -18.15
N PRO A 139 -3.66 -21.21 -19.46
CA PRO A 139 -3.41 -22.53 -20.04
C PRO A 139 -1.91 -22.87 -20.13
N PHE A 140 -1.03 -21.89 -19.97
CA PHE A 140 0.42 -22.05 -20.10
C PHE A 140 1.10 -22.28 -18.75
N LEU A 141 0.45 -21.90 -17.65
CA LEU A 141 1.07 -21.80 -16.32
C LEU A 141 1.67 -23.13 -15.85
N ALA A 142 0.92 -24.22 -15.96
CA ALA A 142 1.37 -25.54 -15.52
C ALA A 142 2.64 -25.99 -16.28
N ALA A 143 2.68 -25.79 -17.60
CA ALA A 143 3.84 -26.14 -18.41
C ALA A 143 5.08 -25.30 -18.05
N VAL A 144 4.89 -24.01 -17.75
CA VAL A 144 5.99 -23.13 -17.32
C VAL A 144 6.59 -23.60 -16.00
N TYR A 145 5.76 -23.95 -15.00
CA TYR A 145 6.24 -24.51 -13.73
C TYR A 145 6.85 -25.92 -13.88
N ASP A 146 6.47 -26.65 -14.92
CA ASP A 146 7.11 -27.93 -15.29
C ASP A 146 8.43 -27.75 -16.06
N GLY A 147 8.87 -26.51 -16.28
CA GLY A 147 10.17 -26.17 -16.90
C GLY A 147 10.11 -25.86 -18.39
N ASN A 148 8.91 -25.72 -18.98
CA ASN A 148 8.76 -25.34 -20.37
C ASN A 148 8.87 -23.81 -20.54
N ASN A 149 10.10 -23.32 -20.71
CA ASN A 149 10.38 -21.90 -20.86
C ASN A 149 9.91 -21.31 -22.21
N ASP A 150 9.64 -22.14 -23.23
CA ASP A 150 9.15 -21.66 -24.52
C ASP A 150 7.77 -21.00 -24.39
N LEU A 151 6.95 -21.46 -23.43
CA LEU A 151 5.61 -20.92 -23.13
C LEU A 151 5.61 -19.82 -22.06
N ALA A 152 6.79 -19.42 -21.56
CA ALA A 152 6.88 -18.42 -20.50
C ALA A 152 6.31 -17.07 -20.95
N LEU A 153 6.62 -16.63 -22.17
CA LEU A 153 6.10 -15.39 -22.73
C LEU A 153 4.57 -15.43 -22.88
N ASP A 154 4.01 -16.51 -23.41
CA ASP A 154 2.56 -16.70 -23.54
C ASP A 154 1.86 -16.61 -22.19
N SER A 155 2.43 -17.25 -21.16
CA SER A 155 1.93 -17.13 -19.79
C SER A 155 1.98 -15.71 -19.25
N GLN A 156 3.07 -14.97 -19.48
CA GLN A 156 3.18 -13.58 -19.00
C GLN A 156 2.23 -12.64 -19.74
N LEU A 157 2.06 -12.80 -21.05
CA LEU A 157 1.11 -12.02 -21.84
C LEU A 157 -0.35 -12.32 -21.46
N TYR A 158 -0.66 -13.57 -21.11
CA TYR A 158 -1.97 -13.96 -20.58
C TYR A 158 -2.29 -13.19 -19.29
N PHE A 159 -1.36 -13.16 -18.33
CA PHE A 159 -1.55 -12.39 -17.10
C PHE A 159 -1.69 -10.89 -17.39
N LEU A 160 -0.83 -10.34 -18.26
CA LEU A 160 -0.86 -8.93 -18.63
C LEU A 160 -2.22 -8.52 -19.24
N ALA A 161 -2.77 -9.33 -20.14
CA ALA A 161 -4.09 -9.08 -20.73
C ALA A 161 -5.20 -9.11 -19.68
N GLY A 162 -5.19 -10.10 -18.78
CA GLY A 162 -6.14 -10.16 -17.66
C GLY A 162 -6.03 -8.93 -16.74
N ARG A 163 -4.81 -8.40 -16.52
CA ARG A 163 -4.63 -7.15 -15.75
C ARG A 163 -5.23 -5.95 -16.43
N MET A 164 -5.08 -5.86 -17.74
CA MET A 164 -5.70 -4.78 -18.50
C MET A 164 -7.22 -4.80 -18.36
N GLU A 165 -7.83 -5.99 -18.32
CA GLU A 165 -9.27 -6.07 -18.14
C GLU A 165 -9.73 -5.67 -16.73
N GLN A 166 -8.95 -6.02 -15.70
CA GLN A 166 -9.29 -5.80 -14.29
C GLN A 166 -8.91 -4.42 -13.75
N LEU A 167 -7.76 -3.88 -14.16
CA LEU A 167 -7.12 -2.70 -13.55
C LEU A 167 -7.07 -1.48 -14.48
N ASP A 168 -7.71 -1.54 -15.65
CA ASP A 168 -7.88 -0.36 -16.49
C ASP A 168 -8.51 0.79 -15.70
N ARG A 169 -7.85 1.94 -15.71
CA ARG A 169 -8.22 3.09 -14.89
C ARG A 169 -9.56 3.72 -15.28
N GLU A 170 -10.01 3.53 -16.52
CA GLU A 170 -11.28 4.05 -17.04
C GLU A 170 -12.43 3.09 -16.72
N ARG A 171 -12.12 1.79 -16.58
CA ARG A 171 -13.11 0.77 -16.17
C ARG A 171 -13.37 0.76 -14.68
N LEU A 172 -12.36 1.01 -13.86
CA LEU A 172 -12.53 1.11 -12.41
C LEU A 172 -13.26 2.40 -12.05
N SER A 173 -14.50 2.26 -11.59
CA SER A 173 -15.35 3.41 -11.24
C SER A 173 -14.73 4.20 -10.08
N ALA A 174 -14.60 5.52 -10.26
CA ALA A 174 -14.17 6.42 -9.19
C ALA A 174 -15.11 6.30 -7.97
N GLY A 175 -14.52 6.29 -6.77
CA GLY A 175 -15.25 6.16 -5.51
C GLY A 175 -15.70 4.75 -5.13
N VAL A 176 -15.54 3.74 -5.99
CA VAL A 176 -15.74 2.33 -5.60
C VAL A 176 -14.44 1.80 -5.00
N LEU A 177 -14.50 1.36 -3.75
CA LEU A 177 -13.39 0.70 -3.07
C LEU A 177 -13.20 -0.71 -3.65
N ALA A 178 -12.04 -0.97 -4.25
CA ALA A 178 -11.67 -2.25 -4.82
C ALA A 178 -10.44 -2.81 -4.10
N PHE A 179 -10.40 -4.12 -3.92
CA PHE A 179 -9.30 -4.87 -3.33
C PHE A 179 -8.78 -5.88 -4.33
N THR A 180 -7.47 -6.02 -4.44
CA THR A 180 -6.84 -7.05 -5.25
C THR A 180 -5.78 -7.81 -4.47
N ASP A 181 -5.59 -9.09 -4.79
CA ASP A 181 -4.61 -9.96 -4.16
C ASP A 181 -3.23 -9.94 -4.85
N TYR A 182 -2.98 -8.90 -5.65
CA TYR A 182 -1.69 -8.63 -6.27
C TYR A 182 -1.43 -7.13 -6.46
N VAL A 183 -0.20 -6.77 -6.84
CA VAL A 183 0.17 -5.43 -7.30
C VAL A 183 0.63 -5.53 -8.76
N PHE A 184 0.18 -4.63 -9.63
CA PHE A 184 0.46 -4.71 -11.07
C PHE A 184 1.97 -4.70 -11.38
N ASP A 185 2.75 -3.89 -10.67
CA ASP A 185 4.19 -3.80 -10.89
C ASP A 185 4.94 -5.14 -10.60
N LYS A 186 4.27 -6.14 -9.97
CA LYS A 186 4.83 -7.50 -9.83
C LYS A 186 5.07 -8.18 -11.18
N GLU A 187 4.34 -7.82 -12.23
CA GLU A 187 4.41 -8.55 -13.49
C GLU A 187 5.84 -8.47 -14.09
N LEU A 188 6.60 -7.40 -13.82
CA LEU A 188 8.02 -7.33 -14.18
C LEU A 188 8.91 -8.25 -13.34
N ILE A 189 8.56 -8.56 -12.09
CA ILE A 189 9.30 -9.52 -11.25
C ILE A 189 9.24 -10.91 -11.91
N TYR A 190 8.03 -11.36 -12.26
CA TYR A 190 7.84 -12.67 -12.89
C TYR A 190 8.44 -12.72 -14.30
N ALA A 191 8.26 -11.67 -15.09
CA ALA A 191 8.86 -11.58 -16.43
C ALA A 191 10.39 -11.75 -16.39
N ARG A 192 11.08 -11.03 -15.50
CA ARG A 192 12.56 -11.11 -15.39
C ARG A 192 13.07 -12.47 -14.92
N ARG A 193 12.25 -13.25 -14.21
CA ARG A 193 12.63 -14.58 -13.71
C ARG A 193 12.36 -15.70 -14.70
N LEU A 194 11.27 -15.59 -15.45
CA LEU A 194 10.76 -16.70 -16.26
C LEU A 194 11.12 -16.57 -17.74
N LEU A 195 11.31 -15.34 -18.23
CA LEU A 195 11.56 -15.10 -19.65
C LEU A 195 13.05 -15.19 -19.96
N ASP A 196 13.37 -15.79 -21.11
CA ASP A 196 14.71 -15.69 -21.68
C ASP A 196 15.02 -14.24 -22.15
N GLY A 197 16.27 -13.99 -22.55
CA GLY A 197 16.69 -12.64 -22.94
C GLY A 197 15.92 -12.04 -24.14
N ARG A 198 15.43 -12.85 -25.07
CA ARG A 198 14.66 -12.37 -26.24
C ARG A 198 13.21 -12.09 -25.85
N GLN A 199 12.59 -13.01 -25.11
CA GLN A 199 11.24 -12.87 -24.59
C GLN A 199 11.14 -11.66 -23.65
N LEU A 200 12.11 -11.48 -22.74
CA LEU A 200 12.16 -10.36 -21.81
C LEU A 200 12.29 -9.02 -22.53
N ALA A 201 13.18 -8.92 -23.52
CA ALA A 201 13.35 -7.69 -24.30
C ALA A 201 12.06 -7.29 -25.04
N LEU A 202 11.27 -8.26 -25.50
CA LEU A 202 9.95 -7.99 -26.08
C LEU A 202 8.95 -7.54 -25.01
N TYR A 203 8.90 -8.24 -23.87
CA TYR A 203 8.00 -7.91 -22.77
C TYR A 203 8.25 -6.51 -22.22
N GLU A 204 9.52 -6.11 -22.04
CA GLU A 204 9.91 -4.79 -21.56
C GLU A 204 9.56 -3.65 -22.53
N ARG A 205 9.36 -3.96 -23.83
CA ARG A 205 8.80 -2.99 -24.79
C ARG A 205 7.28 -2.82 -24.66
N ILE A 206 6.58 -3.88 -24.27
CA ILE A 206 5.11 -3.91 -24.16
C ILE A 206 4.65 -3.36 -22.79
N PHE A 207 5.40 -3.64 -21.72
CA PHE A 207 4.97 -3.33 -20.36
C PHE A 207 4.75 -1.83 -20.08
N PRO A 208 5.64 -0.89 -20.47
CA PRO A 208 5.47 0.53 -20.16
C PRO A 208 4.18 1.17 -20.69
N PRO A 209 3.78 1.00 -21.97
CA PRO A 209 2.51 1.56 -22.44
C PRO A 209 1.31 0.92 -21.72
N VAL A 210 1.32 -0.39 -21.46
CA VAL A 210 0.24 -1.04 -20.70
C VAL A 210 0.15 -0.46 -19.28
N ARG A 211 1.30 -0.33 -18.58
CA ARG A 211 1.39 0.21 -17.22
C ARG A 211 0.79 1.61 -17.09
N ALA A 212 0.90 2.43 -18.13
CA ALA A 212 0.39 3.81 -18.15
C ALA A 212 -1.15 3.89 -18.10
N HIS A 213 -1.85 2.83 -18.54
CA HIS A 213 -3.31 2.75 -18.50
C HIS A 213 -3.85 2.12 -17.20
N MET A 214 -2.99 1.48 -16.40
CA MET A 214 -3.43 0.81 -15.17
C MET A 214 -3.66 1.82 -14.05
N ALA A 215 -4.68 1.57 -13.23
CA ALA A 215 -4.91 2.32 -12.01
C ALA A 215 -3.76 2.11 -11.02
N ASP A 216 -3.19 3.21 -10.51
CA ASP A 216 -2.30 3.14 -9.36
C ASP A 216 -3.12 2.84 -8.10
N PRO A 217 -2.64 1.94 -7.22
CA PRO A 217 -3.31 1.71 -5.95
C PRO A 217 -3.26 2.97 -5.08
N VAL A 218 -4.31 3.15 -4.27
CA VAL A 218 -4.35 4.18 -3.21
C VAL A 218 -3.55 3.76 -1.99
N LEU A 219 -3.38 2.45 -1.81
CA LEU A 219 -2.63 1.85 -0.73
C LEU A 219 -2.14 0.47 -1.16
N VAL A 220 -0.91 0.12 -0.79
CA VAL A 220 -0.43 -1.26 -0.87
C VAL A 220 -0.30 -1.84 0.53
N ILE A 221 -0.75 -3.08 0.70
CA ILE A 221 -0.50 -3.89 1.87
C ILE A 221 0.53 -4.95 1.48
N TYR A 222 1.78 -4.74 1.88
CA TYR A 222 2.87 -5.67 1.57
C TYR A 222 2.98 -6.71 2.69
N LEU A 223 2.51 -7.92 2.40
CA LEU A 223 2.52 -9.05 3.31
C LEU A 223 3.81 -9.86 3.16
N ARG A 224 4.50 -10.08 4.28
CA ARG A 224 5.79 -10.76 4.36
C ARG A 224 5.69 -11.97 5.28
N ASP A 225 6.43 -13.02 4.94
CA ASP A 225 6.62 -14.21 5.77
C ASP A 225 7.97 -14.85 5.44
N THR A 226 8.38 -15.84 6.21
CA THR A 226 9.55 -16.66 5.84
C THR A 226 9.26 -17.55 4.64
N VAL A 227 10.31 -17.93 3.91
CA VAL A 227 10.21 -18.86 2.78
C VAL A 227 9.62 -20.20 3.22
N GLU A 228 10.00 -20.70 4.40
CA GLU A 228 9.48 -21.94 4.98
C GLU A 228 7.99 -21.81 5.30
N GLY A 229 7.55 -20.67 5.85
CA GLY A 229 6.14 -20.37 6.10
C GLY A 229 5.31 -20.34 4.81
N CYS A 230 5.87 -19.80 3.74
CA CYS A 230 5.24 -19.80 2.41
C CYS A 230 5.18 -21.19 1.77
N LEU A 231 6.27 -21.96 1.80
CA LEU A 231 6.32 -23.33 1.27
C LEU A 231 5.32 -24.26 1.93
N ARG A 232 5.22 -24.23 3.27
CA ARG A 232 4.21 -25.02 4.00
C ARG A 232 2.79 -24.71 3.53
N ARG A 233 2.50 -23.44 3.23
CA ARG A 233 1.19 -23.01 2.74
C ARG A 233 0.95 -23.35 1.26
N ILE A 234 1.99 -23.33 0.44
CA ILE A 234 1.91 -23.78 -0.96
C ILE A 234 1.61 -25.28 -1.02
N HIS A 235 2.35 -26.11 -0.28
CA HIS A 235 2.14 -27.55 -0.27
C HIS A 235 0.77 -27.95 0.31
N SER A 236 0.25 -27.22 1.30
CA SER A 236 -1.09 -27.49 1.85
C SER A 236 -2.26 -27.10 0.94
N ARG A 237 -2.07 -26.17 -0.01
CA ARG A 237 -3.14 -25.75 -0.95
C ARG A 237 -3.36 -26.73 -2.10
N ASN A 238 -2.47 -27.71 -2.28
CA ASN A 238 -2.58 -28.81 -3.24
C ASN A 238 -2.84 -28.39 -4.71
N ARG A 239 -2.31 -27.23 -5.14
CA ARG A 239 -2.28 -26.84 -6.56
C ARG A 239 -1.19 -27.64 -7.27
N PRO A 240 -1.51 -28.47 -8.29
CA PRO A 240 -0.54 -29.39 -8.89
C PRO A 240 0.71 -28.69 -9.44
N TYR A 241 0.53 -27.53 -10.09
CA TYR A 241 1.61 -26.77 -10.70
C TYR A 241 2.49 -26.01 -9.70
N GLU A 242 2.05 -25.81 -8.45
CA GLU A 242 2.87 -25.13 -7.42
C GLU A 242 3.74 -26.12 -6.61
N GLN A 243 3.54 -27.45 -6.74
CA GLN A 243 4.23 -28.44 -5.88
C GLN A 243 5.73 -28.56 -6.13
N ARG A 244 6.22 -28.12 -7.29
CA ARG A 244 7.65 -28.14 -7.64
C ARG A 244 8.38 -26.85 -7.27
N ILE A 245 7.69 -25.89 -6.65
CA ILE A 245 8.30 -24.64 -6.25
C ILE A 245 9.36 -24.89 -5.18
N GLU A 246 10.61 -24.58 -5.49
CA GLU A 246 11.74 -24.76 -4.60
C GLU A 246 11.97 -23.53 -3.70
N ALA A 247 12.63 -23.76 -2.56
CA ALA A 247 12.99 -22.70 -1.62
C ALA A 247 13.85 -21.60 -2.27
N GLY A 248 14.80 -21.98 -3.14
CA GLY A 248 15.68 -21.01 -3.83
C GLY A 248 14.90 -20.04 -4.72
N PHE A 249 13.88 -20.54 -5.44
CA PHE A 249 13.01 -19.69 -6.26
C PHE A 249 12.20 -18.71 -5.41
N LEU A 250 11.61 -19.17 -4.30
CA LEU A 250 10.84 -18.30 -3.40
C LEU A 250 11.71 -17.28 -2.67
N GLN A 251 12.92 -17.66 -2.27
CA GLN A 251 13.89 -16.75 -1.66
C GLN A 251 14.21 -15.60 -2.62
N ALA A 252 14.53 -15.94 -3.87
CA ALA A 252 14.87 -14.95 -4.87
C ALA A 252 13.64 -14.08 -5.23
N LEU A 253 12.43 -14.66 -5.31
CA LEU A 253 11.20 -13.86 -5.43
C LEU A 253 11.01 -12.90 -4.26
N SER A 254 11.28 -13.33 -3.03
CA SER A 254 11.18 -12.47 -1.84
C SER A 254 12.11 -11.27 -1.97
N GLU A 255 13.35 -11.47 -2.44
CA GLU A 255 14.33 -10.41 -2.65
C GLU A 255 13.88 -9.40 -3.72
N ASP A 256 13.24 -9.86 -4.80
CA ASP A 256 12.70 -8.96 -5.83
C ASP A 256 11.54 -8.11 -5.31
N TYR A 257 10.67 -8.68 -4.48
CA TYR A 257 9.58 -7.93 -3.84
C TYR A 257 10.13 -6.90 -2.85
N GLU A 258 11.16 -7.23 -2.08
CA GLU A 258 11.85 -6.24 -1.23
C GLU A 258 12.50 -5.14 -2.09
N GLY A 259 13.08 -5.48 -3.24
CA GLY A 259 13.59 -4.51 -4.21
C GLY A 259 12.50 -3.56 -4.72
N LEU A 260 11.36 -4.11 -5.14
CA LEU A 260 10.21 -3.32 -5.60
C LEU A 260 9.73 -2.32 -4.53
N PHE A 261 9.60 -2.77 -3.28
CA PHE A 261 9.07 -1.93 -2.20
C PHE A 261 10.07 -1.02 -1.50
N ARG A 262 11.38 -1.20 -1.76
CA ARG A 262 12.42 -0.25 -1.35
C ARG A 262 12.28 1.08 -2.10
N ASP A 263 12.04 1.00 -3.40
CA ASP A 263 11.97 2.17 -4.30
C ASP A 263 10.52 2.60 -4.60
N TRP A 264 9.54 2.04 -3.88
CA TRP A 264 8.13 2.36 -4.08
C TRP A 264 7.81 3.79 -3.65
N ARG A 265 7.23 4.58 -4.56
CA ARG A 265 6.85 5.99 -4.33
C ARG A 265 5.45 6.35 -4.86
N ARG A 266 4.66 5.37 -5.31
CA ARG A 266 3.36 5.61 -5.96
C ARG A 266 2.22 5.88 -4.97
N CYS A 267 2.29 5.24 -3.82
CA CYS A 267 1.31 5.35 -2.75
C CYS A 267 1.91 4.86 -1.42
N PRO A 268 1.24 5.08 -0.29
CA PRO A 268 1.63 4.52 0.99
C PRO A 268 1.66 2.98 0.97
N VAL A 269 2.52 2.39 1.81
CA VAL A 269 2.70 0.94 1.95
C VAL A 269 2.62 0.51 3.41
N ILE A 270 1.59 -0.24 3.78
CA ILE A 270 1.52 -0.92 5.09
C ILE A 270 2.25 -2.25 4.96
N ARG A 271 3.27 -2.47 5.80
CA ARG A 271 4.08 -3.71 5.78
C ARG A 271 3.65 -4.60 6.93
N LEU A 272 3.17 -5.80 6.64
CA LEU A 272 2.69 -6.76 7.63
C LEU A 272 3.54 -8.03 7.60
N ASN A 273 3.83 -8.59 8.78
CA ASN A 273 4.53 -9.86 8.92
C ASN A 273 3.55 -10.93 9.39
N VAL A 274 3.42 -12.03 8.64
CA VAL A 274 2.48 -13.14 8.94
C VAL A 274 2.68 -13.75 10.32
N PRO A 275 3.90 -13.92 10.88
CA PRO A 275 4.05 -14.43 12.25
C PRO A 275 3.33 -13.60 13.31
N SER A 276 3.11 -12.31 13.05
CA SER A 276 2.40 -11.37 13.94
C SER A 276 1.03 -10.95 13.40
N PHE A 277 0.61 -11.47 12.24
CA PHE A 277 -0.63 -11.06 11.58
C PHE A 277 -1.35 -12.25 10.91
N ASP A 278 -2.60 -12.49 11.30
CA ASP A 278 -3.48 -13.46 10.63
C ASP A 278 -4.64 -12.75 9.93
N GLY A 279 -4.68 -12.84 8.59
CA GLY A 279 -5.76 -12.26 7.79
C GLY A 279 -7.14 -12.89 8.03
N ARG A 280 -7.25 -13.93 8.87
CA ARG A 280 -8.52 -14.52 9.32
C ARG A 280 -8.95 -14.02 10.71
N ASP A 281 -8.05 -13.39 11.45
CA ASP A 281 -8.36 -12.80 12.74
C ASP A 281 -9.20 -11.54 12.55
N ARG A 282 -10.41 -11.53 13.12
CA ARG A 282 -11.39 -10.46 12.90
C ARG A 282 -10.94 -9.13 13.50
N ASP A 283 -10.27 -9.14 14.64
CA ASP A 283 -9.88 -7.92 15.34
C ASP A 283 -8.68 -7.25 14.65
N GLN A 284 -7.74 -8.06 14.16
CA GLN A 284 -6.62 -7.57 13.34
C GLN A 284 -7.10 -7.04 12.00
N LEU A 285 -8.01 -7.75 11.33
CA LEU A 285 -8.60 -7.32 10.07
C LEU A 285 -9.39 -6.02 10.24
N GLN A 286 -10.17 -5.87 11.32
CA GLN A 286 -10.90 -4.65 11.60
C GLN A 286 -9.96 -3.47 11.85
N ARG A 287 -8.90 -3.65 12.66
CA ARG A 287 -7.89 -2.60 12.89
C ARG A 287 -7.24 -2.16 11.58
N LEU A 288 -6.88 -3.11 10.72
CA LEU A 288 -6.31 -2.79 9.42
C LEU A 288 -7.33 -2.05 8.54
N ALA A 289 -8.59 -2.47 8.52
CA ALA A 289 -9.66 -1.79 7.78
C ALA A 289 -9.85 -0.34 8.25
N GLU A 290 -9.80 -0.07 9.55
CA GLU A 290 -9.84 1.31 10.08
C GLU A 290 -8.64 2.15 9.62
N GLN A 291 -7.45 1.56 9.50
CA GLN A 291 -6.30 2.27 8.96
C GLN A 291 -6.45 2.58 7.45
N ILE A 292 -7.02 1.67 6.67
CA ILE A 292 -7.20 1.85 5.21
C ILE A 292 -8.06 3.09 4.91
N LYS A 293 -9.06 3.40 5.75
CA LYS A 293 -9.94 4.57 5.60
C LYS A 293 -9.20 5.92 5.57
N TRP A 294 -7.98 5.97 6.08
CA TRP A 294 -7.15 7.17 6.06
C TRP A 294 -6.43 7.40 4.72
N TYR A 295 -6.35 6.36 3.88
CA TYR A 295 -5.67 6.42 2.58
C TYR A 295 -6.62 6.32 1.39
N ALA A 296 -7.79 5.71 1.60
CA ALA A 296 -8.83 5.53 0.60
C ALA A 296 -10.06 6.39 0.95
N SER A 297 -10.58 7.12 -0.04
CA SER A 297 -11.90 7.73 0.09
C SER A 297 -12.97 6.65 -0.12
N SER A 298 -13.70 6.33 0.94
CA SER A 298 -14.95 5.57 0.83
C SER A 298 -16.07 6.59 1.07
N ARG A 299 -16.96 6.76 0.09
CA ARG A 299 -18.21 7.50 0.29
C ARG A 299 -19.22 6.63 1.02
#